data_AF-A0A8J5JG75-F1
#
_entry.id   AF-A0A8J5JG75-F1
#
_cell.length_a   1.000
_cell.length_b   1.000
_cell.length_c   1.000
_cell.angle_alpha   90.00
_cell.angle_beta   90.00
_cell.angle_gamma   90.00
#
_symmetry.space_group_name_H-M   'P 1'
#
loop_
_entity.id
_entity.type
_entity.pdbx_description
1 polymer ?
#
loop_
_entity_poly.entity_id
_entity_poly.type
_entity_poly.pdbx_seq_one_letter_code
_entity_poly.pdbx_strand_id
1 'polypeptide(L)'
;ILQAIRRLYPQNFDHRRELKKLNHSILVNFLDLLDILIKCPDSTKRTDKIEDINILFINMHHLINEFRPHQARETVRVMLEMQKRQRHQVAERLERQEDDVSRLVREALASLPDNVDLDSKLLVPSAEELQLRPKNDGGSAAEDKCSSLDRLMCNIVDAL
;
A
#
# COMPACT_ATOMS: atom_id res chain seq x y z
N ILE A 1 -3.73 14.64 -20.56
CA ILE A 1 -4.02 14.68 -22.01
C ILE A 1 -3.88 16.13 -22.44
N LEU A 2 -2.76 16.48 -23.07
CA LEU A 2 -2.56 17.70 -23.86
C LEU A 2 -1.57 17.27 -24.95
N GLN A 3 -2.12 16.66 -26.00
CA GLN A 3 -1.40 16.24 -27.19
C GLN A 3 -1.41 17.44 -28.15
N ALA A 4 -0.22 17.83 -28.63
CA ALA A 4 0.08 18.93 -29.56
C ALA A 4 0.47 20.29 -28.93
N ILE A 5 1.55 20.30 -28.14
CA ILE A 5 2.22 21.54 -27.72
C ILE A 5 3.63 21.58 -28.28
N ARG A 6 4.04 22.75 -28.76
CA ARG A 6 5.38 23.02 -29.27
C ARG A 6 6.37 22.85 -28.12
N ARG A 7 7.02 21.70 -28.08
CA ARG A 7 8.02 21.37 -27.06
C ARG A 7 9.25 22.23 -27.24
N LEU A 8 9.69 22.85 -26.15
CA LEU A 8 10.95 23.60 -26.09
C LEU A 8 12.16 22.71 -25.76
N TYR A 9 11.98 21.41 -25.61
CA TYR A 9 13.01 20.45 -25.20
C TYR A 9 13.00 19.15 -26.04
N PRO A 10 14.16 18.48 -26.23
CA PRO A 10 14.29 17.23 -27.02
C PRO A 10 13.67 16.02 -26.30
N GLN A 11 13.48 14.87 -26.97
CA GLN A 11 12.81 13.70 -26.35
C GLN A 11 13.63 12.96 -25.29
N ASN A 12 14.97 12.91 -25.40
CA ASN A 12 15.85 12.30 -24.42
C ASN A 12 16.58 13.40 -23.63
N PHE A 13 16.17 13.63 -22.40
CA PHE A 13 16.70 14.74 -21.61
C PHE A 13 16.52 14.52 -20.11
N ASP A 14 17.37 15.18 -19.33
CA ASP A 14 17.23 15.25 -17.88
C ASP A 14 16.13 16.25 -17.51
N HIS A 15 15.02 15.74 -16.97
CA HIS A 15 13.86 16.54 -16.56
C HIS A 15 14.24 17.63 -15.56
N ARG A 16 15.17 17.35 -14.63
CA ARG A 16 15.62 18.33 -13.64
C ARG A 16 16.36 19.48 -14.30
N ARG A 17 17.21 19.17 -15.29
CA ARG A 17 17.99 20.18 -16.01
C ARG A 17 17.10 21.06 -16.87
N GLU A 18 16.16 20.48 -17.61
CA GLU A 18 15.27 21.26 -18.46
C GLU A 18 14.27 22.10 -17.65
N LEU A 19 13.78 21.59 -16.52
CA LEU A 19 12.94 22.38 -15.61
C LEU A 19 13.68 23.60 -15.06
N LYS A 20 14.98 23.45 -14.71
CA LYS A 20 15.83 24.57 -14.29
C LYS A 20 16.02 25.61 -15.39
N LYS A 21 16.23 25.17 -16.63
CA LYS A 21 16.37 26.09 -17.78
C LYS A 21 15.08 26.85 -18.04
N LEU A 22 13.93 26.18 -18.03
CA LEU A 22 12.62 26.83 -18.17
C LEU A 22 12.40 27.85 -17.04
N ASN A 23 12.73 27.50 -15.80
CA ASN A 23 12.63 28.43 -14.67
C ASN A 23 13.50 29.68 -14.86
N HIS A 24 14.75 29.50 -15.30
CA HIS A 24 15.63 30.63 -15.61
C HIS A 24 15.08 31.48 -16.76
N SER A 25 14.56 30.85 -17.82
CA SER A 25 13.94 31.55 -18.95
C SER A 25 12.71 32.37 -18.51
N ILE A 26 11.88 31.82 -17.63
CA ILE A 26 10.71 32.53 -17.06
C ILE A 26 11.19 33.78 -16.31
N LEU A 27 12.21 33.65 -15.47
CA LEU A 27 12.75 34.78 -14.70
C LEU A 27 13.28 35.89 -15.61
N VAL A 28 14.06 35.54 -16.64
CA VAL A 28 14.59 36.52 -17.60
C VAL A 28 13.45 37.22 -18.34
N ASN A 29 12.45 36.48 -18.83
CA ASN A 29 11.29 37.10 -19.51
C ASN A 29 10.47 37.99 -18.58
N PHE A 30 10.36 37.64 -17.30
CA PHE A 30 9.70 38.49 -16.32
C PHE A 30 10.47 39.80 -16.07
N LEU A 31 11.79 39.75 -15.98
CA LEU A 31 12.62 40.96 -15.86
C LEU A 31 12.51 41.85 -17.10
N ASP A 32 12.53 41.26 -18.30
CA ASP A 32 12.31 41.99 -19.56
C ASP A 32 10.93 42.67 -19.58
N LEU A 33 9.90 41.99 -19.07
CA LEU A 33 8.55 42.55 -18.96
C LEU A 33 8.53 43.75 -18.01
N LEU A 34 9.16 43.66 -16.84
CA LEU A 34 9.28 44.80 -15.92
C LEU A 34 9.97 45.99 -16.58
N ASP A 35 11.04 45.73 -17.32
CA ASP A 35 11.78 46.73 -18.07
C ASP A 35 10.91 47.45 -19.11
N ILE A 36 10.06 46.70 -19.83
CA ILE A 36 9.08 47.26 -20.77
C ILE A 36 8.04 48.10 -20.05
N LEU A 37 7.53 47.64 -18.91
CA LEU A 37 6.52 48.38 -18.13
C LEU A 37 7.05 49.71 -17.60
N ILE A 38 8.33 49.77 -17.23
CA ILE A 38 8.99 51.00 -16.77
C ILE A 38 9.24 51.97 -17.93
N LYS A 39 9.71 51.47 -19.08
CA LYS A 39 10.15 52.31 -20.21
C LYS A 39 9.01 52.71 -21.15
N CYS A 40 8.12 51.79 -21.50
CA CYS A 40 7.08 51.96 -22.51
C CYS A 40 5.84 51.08 -22.20
N PRO A 41 5.01 51.45 -21.22
CA PRO A 41 3.92 50.60 -20.72
C PRO A 41 2.81 50.30 -21.75
N ASP A 42 2.62 51.17 -22.74
CA ASP A 42 1.61 51.03 -23.80
C ASP A 42 2.11 50.27 -25.04
N SER A 43 3.34 49.75 -25.00
CA SER A 43 3.90 48.99 -26.11
C SER A 43 3.25 47.62 -26.26
N THR A 44 2.99 47.20 -27.50
CA THR A 44 2.57 45.84 -27.87
C THR A 44 3.54 44.77 -27.38
N LYS A 45 4.83 45.12 -27.20
CA LYS A 45 5.88 44.24 -26.66
C LYS A 45 5.55 43.66 -25.30
N ARG A 46 4.73 44.37 -24.50
CA ARG A 46 4.22 43.87 -23.22
C ARG A 46 3.41 42.60 -23.41
N THR A 47 2.48 42.63 -24.37
CA THR A 47 1.60 41.50 -24.68
C THR A 47 2.40 40.32 -25.21
N ASP A 48 3.39 40.59 -26.08
CA ASP A 48 4.27 39.54 -26.62
C ASP A 48 5.04 38.82 -25.49
N LYS A 49 5.61 39.57 -24.53
CA LYS A 49 6.32 38.97 -23.38
C LYS A 49 5.41 38.19 -22.45
N ILE A 50 4.17 38.62 -22.26
CA ILE A 50 3.19 37.86 -21.48
C ILE A 50 2.89 36.52 -22.18
N GLU A 51 2.76 36.52 -23.50
CA GLU A 51 2.53 35.29 -24.26
C GLU A 51 3.74 34.34 -24.22
N ASP A 52 4.96 34.87 -24.33
CA ASP A 52 6.19 34.09 -24.15
C ASP A 52 6.22 33.41 -22.77
N ILE A 53 5.87 34.15 -21.71
CA ILE A 53 5.80 33.62 -20.35
C ILE A 53 4.72 32.52 -20.24
N ASN A 54 3.54 32.71 -20.83
CA ASN A 54 2.48 31.71 -20.87
C ASN A 54 2.97 30.40 -21.49
N ILE A 55 3.65 30.48 -22.64
CA ILE A 55 4.22 29.31 -23.33
C ILE A 55 5.25 28.59 -22.45
N LEU A 56 6.08 29.33 -21.73
CA LEU A 56 7.07 28.75 -20.82
C LEU A 56 6.41 27.98 -19.67
N PHE A 57 5.35 28.54 -19.05
CA PHE A 57 4.60 27.85 -18.00
C PHE A 57 3.87 26.62 -18.50
N ILE A 58 3.26 26.68 -19.68
CA ILE A 58 2.64 25.52 -20.33
C ILE A 58 3.68 24.40 -20.50
N ASN A 59 4.84 24.71 -21.07
CA ASN A 59 5.93 23.73 -21.23
C ASN A 59 6.42 23.16 -19.90
N MET A 60 6.51 23.99 -18.86
CA MET A 60 6.87 23.55 -17.51
C MET A 60 5.84 22.57 -16.93
N HIS A 61 4.54 22.85 -17.11
CA HIS A 61 3.48 21.94 -16.69
C HIS A 61 3.55 20.59 -17.43
N HIS A 62 3.83 20.58 -18.73
CA HIS A 62 4.02 19.34 -19.48
C HIS A 62 5.15 18.50 -18.93
N LEU A 63 6.29 19.14 -18.66
CA LEU A 63 7.45 18.46 -18.12
C LEU A 63 7.17 17.82 -16.75
N ILE A 64 6.48 18.54 -15.87
CA ILE A 64 6.05 18.01 -14.57
C ILE A 64 5.09 16.83 -14.75
N ASN A 65 4.14 16.94 -15.68
CA ASN A 65 3.18 15.88 -15.95
C ASN A 65 3.84 14.61 -16.51
N GLU A 66 4.85 14.77 -17.37
CA GLU A 66 5.66 13.66 -17.90
C GLU A 66 6.45 12.94 -16.80
N PHE A 67 6.81 13.66 -15.72
CA PHE A 67 7.49 13.08 -14.56
C PHE A 67 6.56 12.32 -13.59
N ARG A 68 5.23 12.58 -13.63
CA ARG A 68 4.26 11.98 -12.69
C ARG A 68 4.30 10.44 -12.62
N PRO A 69 4.40 9.69 -13.73
CA PRO A 69 4.47 8.23 -13.67
C PRO A 69 5.72 7.73 -12.94
N HIS A 70 6.86 8.42 -13.11
CA HIS A 70 8.07 8.09 -12.35
C HIS A 70 7.87 8.35 -10.86
N GLN A 71 7.32 9.51 -10.50
CA GLN A 71 7.01 9.85 -9.10
C GLN A 71 6.08 8.80 -8.47
N ALA A 72 5.02 8.38 -9.16
CA ALA A 72 4.09 7.37 -8.67
C ALA A 72 4.78 6.04 -8.35
N ARG A 73 5.70 5.58 -9.23
CA ARG A 73 6.49 4.37 -8.99
C ARG A 73 7.38 4.48 -7.76
N GLU A 74 8.06 5.61 -7.58
CA GLU A 74 8.90 5.82 -6.40
C GLU A 74 8.07 5.89 -5.11
N THR A 75 6.90 6.53 -5.13
CA THR A 75 5.96 6.52 -4.00
C THR A 75 5.55 5.10 -3.63
N VAL A 76 5.18 4.27 -4.63
CA VAL A 76 4.81 2.87 -4.39
C VAL A 76 5.99 2.08 -3.83
N ARG A 77 7.20 2.29 -4.34
CA ARG A 77 8.40 1.64 -3.83
C ARG A 77 8.60 1.91 -2.33
N VAL A 78 8.58 3.19 -1.94
CA VAL A 78 8.75 3.59 -0.53
C VAL A 78 7.63 3.00 0.34
N MET A 79 6.39 2.99 -0.16
CA MET A 79 5.26 2.38 0.54
C MET A 79 5.48 0.88 0.79
N LEU A 80 5.93 0.13 -0.22
CA LEU A 80 6.22 -1.29 -0.08
C LEU A 80 7.40 -1.58 0.85
N GLU A 81 8.44 -0.74 0.82
CA GLU A 81 9.55 -0.83 1.77
C GLU A 81 9.09 -0.61 3.22
N MET A 82 8.20 0.35 3.45
CA MET A 82 7.60 0.57 4.77
C MET A 82 6.77 -0.64 5.22
N GLN A 83 5.92 -1.18 4.34
CA GLN A 83 5.13 -2.38 4.64
C GLN A 83 6.03 -3.59 4.96
N LYS A 84 7.12 -3.78 4.21
CA LYS A 84 8.08 -4.84 4.48
C LYS A 84 8.66 -4.69 5.89
N ARG A 85 9.12 -3.49 6.27
CA ARG A 85 9.67 -3.22 7.60
C ARG A 85 8.65 -3.50 8.71
N GLN A 86 7.42 -3.05 8.54
CA GLN A 86 6.34 -3.30 9.50
C GLN A 86 6.08 -4.80 9.69
N ARG A 87 6.03 -5.58 8.59
CA ARG A 87 5.83 -7.04 8.69
C ARG A 87 6.97 -7.73 9.45
N HIS A 88 8.22 -7.31 9.23
CA HIS A 88 9.36 -7.86 9.98
C HIS A 88 9.25 -7.53 11.47
N GLN A 89 8.90 -6.30 11.82
CA GLN A 89 8.71 -5.91 13.22
C GLN A 89 7.59 -6.69 13.92
N VAL A 90 6.49 -6.96 13.20
CA VAL A 90 5.38 -7.78 13.71
C VAL A 90 5.84 -9.23 13.90
N ALA A 91 6.56 -9.81 12.94
CA ALA A 91 7.10 -11.16 13.04
C ALA A 91 8.03 -11.30 14.25
N GLU A 92 9.00 -10.40 14.41
CA GLU A 92 9.90 -10.39 15.57
C GLU A 92 9.14 -10.26 16.90
N ARG A 93 8.07 -9.46 16.93
CA ARG A 93 7.24 -9.34 18.14
C ARG A 93 6.50 -10.64 18.44
N LEU A 94 5.98 -11.32 17.41
CA LEU A 94 5.31 -12.61 17.57
C LEU A 94 6.27 -13.70 18.05
N GLU A 95 7.49 -13.75 17.51
CA GLU A 95 8.54 -14.68 17.96
C GLU A 95 8.86 -14.48 19.46
N ARG A 96 9.05 -13.23 19.89
CA ARG A 96 9.27 -12.93 21.32
C ARG A 96 8.09 -13.34 22.20
N GLN A 97 6.86 -13.13 21.71
CA GLN A 97 5.66 -13.53 22.45
C GLN A 97 5.53 -15.06 22.54
N GLU A 98 5.92 -15.79 21.50
CA GLU A 98 5.95 -17.25 21.50
C GLU A 98 6.95 -17.78 22.52
N ASP A 99 8.19 -17.25 22.51
CA ASP A 99 9.22 -17.60 23.49
C ASP A 99 8.75 -17.37 24.94
N ASP A 100 8.12 -16.21 25.21
CA ASP A 100 7.62 -15.86 26.54
C ASP A 100 6.49 -16.78 27.00
N VAL A 101 5.54 -17.12 26.12
CA VAL A 101 4.44 -18.05 26.42
C VAL A 101 4.97 -19.47 26.63
N SER A 102 5.86 -19.93 25.76
CA SER A 102 6.51 -21.24 25.86
C SER A 102 7.31 -21.38 27.17
N ARG A 103 7.98 -20.31 27.61
CA ARG A 103 8.64 -20.26 28.93
C ARG A 103 7.61 -20.37 30.06
N LEU A 104 6.55 -19.56 30.02
CA LEU A 104 5.53 -19.53 31.07
C LEU A 104 4.81 -20.88 31.23
N VAL A 105 4.45 -21.52 30.11
CA VAL A 105 3.80 -22.86 30.13
C VAL A 105 4.74 -23.90 30.72
N ARG A 106 6.03 -23.87 30.36
CA ARG A 106 7.03 -24.81 30.89
C ARG A 106 7.22 -24.63 32.40
N GLU A 107 7.27 -23.39 32.88
CA GLU A 107 7.34 -23.06 34.31
C GLU A 107 6.09 -23.55 35.06
N ALA A 108 4.90 -23.31 34.50
CA ALA A 108 3.65 -23.77 35.09
C ALA A 108 3.59 -25.30 35.19
N LEU A 109 3.95 -26.03 34.12
CA LEU A 109 4.01 -27.50 34.13
C LEU A 109 5.02 -28.03 35.16
N ALA A 110 6.18 -27.40 35.29
CA ALA A 110 7.18 -27.78 36.29
C ALA A 110 6.73 -27.51 37.74
N SER A 111 5.78 -26.58 37.94
CA SER A 111 5.22 -26.25 39.25
C SER A 111 4.07 -27.15 39.69
N LEU A 112 3.53 -28.00 38.78
CA LEU A 112 2.49 -28.97 39.15
C LEU A 112 3.09 -30.11 39.99
N PRO A 113 2.44 -30.54 41.08
CA PRO A 113 2.86 -31.71 41.83
C PRO A 113 2.63 -33.00 41.03
N ASP A 114 3.59 -33.93 41.05
CA ASP A 114 3.57 -35.21 40.30
C ASP A 114 2.39 -36.15 40.64
N ASN A 115 1.66 -35.88 41.72
CA ASN A 115 0.55 -36.72 42.17
C ASN A 115 -0.79 -36.07 41.86
N VAL A 116 -1.24 -36.23 40.61
CA VAL A 116 -2.66 -36.09 40.27
C VAL A 116 -3.19 -37.51 40.07
N ASP A 117 -3.65 -38.14 41.16
CA ASP A 117 -4.55 -39.29 41.08
C ASP A 117 -5.85 -38.79 40.45
N LEU A 118 -5.88 -38.76 39.10
CA LEU A 118 -7.05 -38.38 38.34
C LEU A 118 -8.03 -39.55 38.38
N ASP A 119 -8.99 -39.47 39.29
CA ASP A 119 -10.11 -40.41 39.45
C ASP A 119 -10.67 -40.78 38.07
N SER A 120 -10.47 -42.03 37.66
CA SER A 120 -10.75 -42.56 36.32
C SER A 120 -12.25 -42.67 35.99
N LYS A 121 -13.12 -41.91 36.67
CA LYS A 121 -14.59 -41.94 36.52
C LYS A 121 -15.13 -40.99 35.44
N LEU A 122 -14.28 -40.18 34.81
CA LEU A 122 -14.71 -39.24 33.76
C LEU A 122 -14.57 -39.78 32.32
N LEU A 123 -13.96 -40.96 32.10
CA LEU A 123 -13.99 -41.65 30.81
C LEU A 123 -15.13 -42.68 30.76
N VAL A 124 -16.37 -42.23 30.88
CA VAL A 124 -17.52 -43.03 30.41
C VAL A 124 -17.99 -42.37 29.11
N PRO A 125 -17.82 -43.03 27.94
CA PRO A 125 -18.44 -42.55 26.71
C PRO A 125 -19.95 -42.46 26.91
N SER A 126 -20.54 -41.29 26.67
CA SER A 126 -21.99 -41.12 26.67
C SER A 126 -22.60 -42.05 25.63
N ALA A 127 -23.76 -42.64 25.94
CA ALA A 127 -24.49 -43.55 25.07
C ALA A 127 -24.82 -42.95 23.68
N GLU A 128 -24.67 -41.64 23.50
CA GLU A 128 -24.90 -40.91 22.25
C GLU A 128 -23.77 -41.09 21.21
N GLU A 129 -22.54 -41.46 21.61
CA GLU A 129 -21.42 -41.63 20.67
C GLU A 129 -21.45 -42.95 19.88
N LEU A 130 -22.26 -43.93 20.31
CA LEU A 130 -22.33 -45.24 19.63
C LEU A 130 -23.19 -45.23 18.36
N GLN A 131 -23.99 -44.18 18.13
CA GLN A 131 -24.91 -44.09 16.98
C GLN A 131 -24.30 -43.48 15.70
N LEU A 132 -23.08 -42.95 15.73
CA LEU A 132 -22.49 -42.23 14.59
C LEU A 132 -21.38 -43.01 13.85
N ARG A 133 -21.53 -44.33 13.68
CA ARG A 133 -20.72 -45.04 12.68
C ARG A 133 -21.38 -44.94 11.30
N PRO A 134 -20.77 -44.28 10.30
CA PRO A 134 -21.36 -44.18 8.98
C PRO A 134 -21.33 -45.57 8.31
N LYS A 135 -22.48 -46.01 7.81
CA LYS A 135 -22.54 -47.13 6.85
C LYS A 135 -21.89 -46.66 5.56
N ASN A 136 -20.86 -47.39 5.15
CA ASN A 136 -20.19 -47.23 3.88
C ASN A 136 -21.12 -47.76 2.78
N ASP A 137 -21.68 -46.88 1.96
CA ASP A 137 -22.26 -47.25 0.67
C ASP A 137 -21.89 -46.19 -0.37
N GLY A 138 -21.36 -46.66 -1.49
CA GLY A 138 -20.81 -45.84 -2.55
C GLY A 138 -21.87 -45.16 -3.42
N GLY A 139 -21.49 -44.04 -4.03
CA GLY A 139 -22.28 -43.37 -5.06
C GLY A 139 -21.86 -41.92 -5.28
N SER A 140 -21.43 -41.63 -6.51
CA SER A 140 -20.93 -40.34 -7.00
C SER A 140 -22.02 -39.25 -7.08
N ALA A 141 -21.76 -38.05 -6.53
CA ALA A 141 -22.16 -36.74 -7.09
C ALA A 141 -21.49 -35.60 -6.29
N ALA A 142 -21.06 -34.56 -6.99
CA ALA A 142 -20.44 -33.37 -6.42
C ALA A 142 -21.49 -32.49 -5.71
N GLU A 143 -21.41 -32.39 -4.39
CA GLU A 143 -22.06 -31.35 -3.59
C GLU A 143 -21.05 -30.82 -2.58
N ASP A 144 -20.94 -29.49 -2.52
CA ASP A 144 -20.08 -28.73 -1.61
C ASP A 144 -20.26 -29.19 -0.16
N LYS A 145 -19.20 -29.80 0.40
CA LYS A 145 -19.16 -30.20 1.80
C LYS A 145 -18.85 -28.98 2.67
N CYS A 146 -19.88 -28.19 2.97
CA CYS A 146 -19.83 -27.26 4.10
C CYS A 146 -19.71 -28.11 5.39
N SER A 147 -18.55 -28.03 6.05
CA SER A 147 -18.30 -28.73 7.30
C SER A 147 -19.20 -28.17 8.39
N SER A 148 -19.53 -28.98 9.40
CA SER A 148 -20.23 -28.49 10.60
C SER A 148 -19.46 -27.34 11.28
N LEU A 149 -18.14 -27.32 11.11
CA LEU A 149 -17.25 -26.25 11.58
C LEU A 149 -17.42 -24.95 10.77
N ASP A 150 -17.70 -25.04 9.47
CA ASP A 150 -17.92 -23.87 8.61
C ASP A 150 -19.25 -23.18 8.96
N ARG A 151 -20.28 -23.96 9.28
CA ARG A 151 -21.55 -23.43 9.81
C ARG A 151 -21.39 -22.72 11.16
N LEU A 152 -20.55 -23.26 12.04
CA LEU A 152 -20.27 -22.65 13.33
C LEU A 152 -19.54 -21.30 13.15
N MET A 153 -18.58 -21.23 12.22
CA MET A 153 -17.86 -20.00 11.89
C MET A 153 -18.79 -18.91 11.33
N CYS A 154 -19.72 -19.25 10.43
CA CYS A 154 -20.69 -18.28 9.91
C CYS A 154 -21.60 -17.72 11.01
N ASN A 155 -22.11 -18.58 11.91
CA ASN A 155 -22.98 -18.14 13.00
C ASN A 155 -22.30 -17.18 13.99
N ILE A 156 -20.98 -17.29 14.17
CA ILE A 156 -20.21 -16.38 15.04
C ILE A 156 -20.02 -15.02 14.37
N VAL A 157 -19.79 -14.99 13.06
CA VAL A 157 -19.63 -13.75 12.28
C VAL A 157 -20.95 -12.98 12.18
N ASP A 158 -22.07 -13.68 12.02
CA ASP A 158 -23.41 -13.06 11.93
C ASP A 158 -23.92 -12.53 13.29
N ALA A 159 -23.28 -12.89 14.40
CA ALA A 159 -23.65 -12.48 15.75
C ALA A 159 -22.83 -11.28 16.30
N LEU A 160 -21.93 -10.72 15.49
CA LEU A 160 -21.14 -9.51 15.76
C LEU A 160 -21.70 -8.30 15.01
#